data_AF-A0A2L1UYZ0-F1
#
_entry.id   AF-A0A2L1UYZ0-F1
#
_cell.length_a   1.000
_cell.length_b   1.000
_cell.length_c   1.000
_cell.angle_alpha   90.00
_cell.angle_beta   90.00
_cell.angle_gamma   90.00
#
_symmetry.space_group_name_H-M   'P 1'
#
loop_
_entity.id
_entity.type
_entity.pdbx_description
1 polymer ?
#
loop_
_entity_poly.entity_id
_entity_poly.type
_entity_poly.pdbx_seq_one_letter_code
_entity_poly.pdbx_strand_id
1 'polypeptide(L)'
;MILPKRNSIFLSVQTIVWLSIDNTPSGFQALISLLTYYDIELISMGATGKYHGPLCYELTLAKLPVAVVNPRQVKNFARTLEKLAKTDAIDAAVICRFAQATEPTVRK
;
A
#
# COMPACT_ATOMS: atom_id res chain seq x y z
N MET A 1 -8.01 -2.82 -16.04
CA MET A 1 -7.54 -1.49 -15.57
C MET A 1 -6.07 -1.64 -15.25
N ILE A 2 -5.21 -1.36 -16.24
CA ILE A 2 -3.76 -1.46 -16.10
C ILE A 2 -3.34 -0.16 -15.39
N LEU A 3 -3.06 -0.27 -14.10
CA LEU A 3 -2.48 0.82 -13.31
C LEU A 3 -0.94 0.84 -13.51
N PRO A 4 -0.30 2.03 -13.44
CA PRO A 4 1.03 2.28 -13.99
C PRO A 4 2.18 1.76 -13.10
N LYS A 5 3.42 1.90 -13.61
CA LYS A 5 4.72 1.39 -13.16
C LYS A 5 5.22 1.80 -11.75
N ARG A 6 4.37 2.30 -10.85
CA ARG A 6 4.77 2.88 -9.56
C ARG A 6 3.94 2.32 -8.41
N ASN A 7 4.60 1.99 -7.30
CA ASN A 7 3.92 1.55 -6.08
C ASN A 7 3.70 2.78 -5.18
N SER A 8 2.44 3.10 -4.87
CA SER A 8 2.07 4.18 -3.94
C SER A 8 1.83 3.59 -2.55
N ILE A 9 2.46 4.17 -1.51
CA ILE A 9 2.34 3.73 -0.11
C ILE A 9 1.84 4.90 0.73
N PHE A 10 0.96 4.61 1.68
CA PHE A 10 0.39 5.58 2.60
C PHE A 10 0.80 5.23 4.04
N LEU A 11 1.39 6.20 4.75
CA LEU A 11 1.77 6.10 6.16
C LEU A 11 0.82 6.96 6.98
N SER A 12 0.24 6.41 8.04
CA SER A 12 -0.70 7.13 8.91
C SER A 12 -0.07 7.38 10.28
N VAL A 13 0.64 8.50 10.41
CA VAL A 13 0.89 9.15 11.70
C VAL A 13 0.56 10.63 11.51
N GLN A 14 -0.72 10.97 11.70
CA GLN A 14 -1.28 12.33 11.72
C GLN A 14 -1.17 13.18 10.43
N THR A 15 -0.32 12.85 9.47
CA THR A 15 -0.16 13.57 8.18
C THR A 15 -0.21 12.60 7.01
N ILE A 16 -0.93 12.96 5.94
CA ILE A 16 -0.94 12.23 4.68
C ILE A 16 0.33 12.55 3.92
N VAL A 17 1.26 11.61 3.84
CA VAL A 17 2.44 11.71 2.97
C VAL A 17 2.21 10.84 1.74
N TRP A 18 2.27 11.46 0.56
CA TRP A 18 2.25 10.71 -0.70
C TRP A 18 3.68 10.50 -1.19
N LEU A 19 4.06 9.24 -1.35
CA LEU A 19 5.34 8.85 -1.93
C LEU A 19 5.09 7.95 -3.14
N SER A 20 5.80 8.24 -4.22
CA SER A 20 5.84 7.41 -5.42
C SER A 20 7.25 6.85 -5.59
N ILE A 21 7.37 5.53 -5.56
CA ILE A 21 8.63 4.83 -5.85
C ILE A 21 8.53 4.08 -7.17
N ASP A 22 9.67 3.96 -7.85
CA ASP A 22 9.76 3.11 -9.02
C ASP A 22 9.70 1.63 -8.61
N ASN A 23 9.06 0.80 -9.44
CA ASN A 23 8.97 -0.63 -9.23
C ASN A 23 10.28 -1.32 -9.67
N THR A 24 11.35 -1.03 -8.94
CA THR A 24 12.70 -1.55 -9.16
C THR A 24 13.32 -1.97 -7.83
N PRO A 25 14.33 -2.88 -7.83
CA PRO A 25 15.01 -3.26 -6.60
C PRO A 25 15.60 -2.07 -5.81
N SER A 26 16.12 -1.06 -6.52
CA SER A 26 16.63 0.16 -5.89
C SER A 26 15.53 1.01 -5.25
N GLY A 27 14.37 1.12 -5.91
CA GLY A 27 13.19 1.80 -5.35
C GLY A 27 12.66 1.10 -4.10
N PHE A 28 12.68 -0.24 -4.08
CA PHE A 28 12.27 -1.03 -2.93
C PHE A 28 13.22 -0.83 -1.74
N GLN A 29 14.53 -0.83 -1.97
CA GLN A 29 15.50 -0.60 -0.90
C GLN A 29 15.43 0.81 -0.31
N ALA A 30 15.23 1.83 -1.16
CA ALA A 30 15.03 3.20 -0.69
C ALA A 30 13.79 3.31 0.20
N LEU A 31 12.71 2.64 -0.19
CA LEU A 31 11.49 2.57 0.61
C LEU A 31 11.71 1.81 1.92
N ILE A 32 12.26 0.59 1.88
CA ILE A 32 12.49 -0.21 3.10
C ILE A 32 13.33 0.59 4.09
N SER A 33 14.42 1.20 3.63
CA SER A 33 15.26 2.07 4.46
C SER A 33 14.43 3.18 5.12
N LEU A 34 13.57 3.88 4.36
CA LEU A 34 12.69 4.91 4.91
C LEU A 34 11.73 4.34 5.97
N LEU A 35 11.09 3.21 5.68
CA LEU A 35 10.10 2.59 6.54
C LEU A 35 10.71 2.07 7.84
N THR A 36 11.95 1.58 7.82
CA THR A 36 12.62 1.09 9.04
C THR A 36 12.94 2.16 10.08
N TYR A 37 12.88 3.45 9.72
CA TYR A 37 13.01 4.55 10.68
C TYR A 37 11.75 4.78 11.52
N TYR A 38 10.61 4.20 11.13
CA TYR A 38 9.33 4.38 11.79
C TYR A 38 8.89 3.09 12.48
N ASP A 39 8.19 3.24 13.59
CA ASP A 39 7.45 2.13 14.19
C ASP A 39 6.13 1.95 13.42
N ILE A 40 6.10 0.95 12.53
CA ILE A 40 4.99 0.72 11.61
C ILE A 40 4.18 -0.46 12.11
N GLU A 41 2.91 -0.20 12.41
CA GLU A 41 1.96 -1.25 12.80
C GLU A 41 1.52 -2.11 11.61
N LEU A 42 1.28 -1.49 10.45
CA LEU A 42 0.80 -2.17 9.25
C LEU A 42 1.09 -1.38 7.97
N ILE A 43 1.58 -2.08 6.94
CA ILE A 43 1.70 -1.63 5.56
C ILE A 43 0.61 -2.32 4.75
N SER A 44 -0.37 -1.58 4.24
CA SER A 44 -1.39 -2.15 3.36
C SER A 44 -1.11 -1.84 1.90
N MET A 45 -1.28 -2.84 1.03
CA MET A 45 -1.17 -2.69 -0.42
C MET A 45 -2.31 -3.40 -1.15
N GLY A 46 -2.80 -2.80 -2.23
CA GLY A 46 -3.76 -3.45 -3.11
C GLY A 46 -3.09 -4.52 -3.97
N ALA A 47 -3.76 -5.66 -4.19
CA ALA A 47 -3.25 -6.69 -5.10
C ALA A 47 -3.26 -6.19 -6.57
N THR A 48 -2.18 -5.55 -7.04
CA THR A 48 -2.04 -5.05 -8.41
C THR A 48 -1.29 -6.05 -9.30
N GLY A 49 -1.93 -7.18 -9.64
CA GLY A 49 -1.39 -8.15 -10.60
C GLY A 49 0.08 -8.53 -10.34
N LYS A 50 0.95 -8.44 -11.35
CA LYS A 50 2.39 -8.77 -11.21
C LYS A 50 3.25 -7.75 -10.45
N TYR A 51 2.72 -6.56 -10.15
CA TYR A 51 3.52 -5.43 -9.66
C TYR A 51 3.66 -5.38 -8.13
N HIS A 52 2.66 -5.82 -7.39
CA HIS A 52 2.71 -5.84 -5.92
C HIS A 52 3.57 -6.97 -5.35
N GLY A 53 3.67 -8.11 -6.05
CA GLY A 53 4.36 -9.32 -5.57
C GLY A 53 5.81 -9.08 -5.17
N PRO A 54 6.67 -8.52 -6.05
CA PRO A 54 8.08 -8.26 -5.73
C PRO A 54 8.26 -7.32 -4.52
N LEU A 55 7.49 -6.23 -4.45
CA LEU A 55 7.57 -5.33 -3.31
C LEU A 55 7.08 -5.99 -2.01
N CYS A 56 5.98 -6.74 -2.06
CA CYS A 56 5.49 -7.48 -0.90
C CYS A 56 6.55 -8.45 -0.37
N TYR A 57 7.22 -9.16 -1.28
CA TYR A 57 8.28 -10.10 -0.94
C TYR A 57 9.45 -9.39 -0.22
N GLU A 58 9.96 -8.28 -0.77
CA GLU A 58 11.06 -7.53 -0.16
C GLU A 58 10.67 -6.95 1.22
N LEU A 59 9.44 -6.44 1.37
CA LEU A 59 8.93 -5.95 2.65
C LEU A 59 8.82 -7.08 3.69
N THR A 60 8.35 -8.26 3.29
CA THR A 60 8.30 -9.45 4.15
C THR A 60 9.70 -9.90 4.56
N LEU A 61 10.68 -9.92 3.64
CA LEU A 61 12.08 -10.23 3.95
C LEU A 61 12.68 -9.23 4.94
N ALA A 62 12.32 -7.95 4.83
CA ALA A 62 12.70 -6.89 5.77
C ALA A 62 11.96 -6.97 7.12
N LYS A 63 11.12 -7.99 7.33
CA LYS A 63 10.31 -8.21 8.54
C LYS A 63 9.32 -7.07 8.83
N LEU A 64 8.90 -6.34 7.80
CA LEU A 64 7.89 -5.30 7.94
C LEU A 64 6.48 -5.90 7.86
N PRO A 65 5.51 -5.41 8.66
CA PRO A 65 4.17 -5.98 8.70
C PRO A 65 3.36 -5.58 7.46
N VAL A 66 3.39 -6.38 6.40
CA VAL A 66 2.70 -6.10 5.14
C VAL A 66 1.43 -6.93 4.96
N ALA A 67 0.33 -6.29 4.53
CA ALA A 67 -0.91 -6.95 4.14
C ALA A 67 -1.31 -6.60 2.71
N VAL A 68 -1.63 -7.63 1.92
CA VAL A 68 -2.15 -7.46 0.56
C VAL A 68 -3.66 -7.61 0.58
N VAL A 69 -4.37 -6.52 0.26
CA VAL A 69 -5.84 -6.47 0.29
C VAL A 69 -6.45 -6.70 -1.10
N ASN A 70 -7.66 -7.27 -1.12
CA ASN A 70 -8.36 -7.58 -2.35
C ASN A 70 -8.90 -6.28 -3.01
N PRO A 71 -8.50 -5.95 -4.25
CA PRO A 71 -8.97 -4.74 -4.93
C PRO A 71 -10.50 -4.65 -5.06
N ARG A 72 -11.20 -5.79 -5.12
CA ARG A 72 -12.67 -5.82 -5.15
C ARG A 72 -13.27 -5.33 -3.83
N GLN A 73 -12.70 -5.73 -2.69
CA GLN A 73 -13.15 -5.31 -1.37
C GLN A 73 -12.86 -3.82 -1.16
N VAL A 74 -11.63 -3.38 -1.50
CA VAL A 74 -11.25 -1.96 -1.45
C VAL A 74 -12.15 -1.11 -2.34
N LYS A 75 -12.49 -1.56 -3.55
CA LYS A 75 -13.41 -0.85 -4.45
C LYS A 75 -14.83 -0.77 -3.89
N ASN A 76 -15.32 -1.83 -3.26
CA ASN A 76 -16.64 -1.81 -2.61
C ASN A 76 -16.64 -0.84 -1.43
N PHE A 77 -15.57 -0.79 -0.65
CA PHE A 77 -15.38 0.18 0.43
C PHE A 77 -15.24 1.62 -0.10
N ALA A 78 -14.57 1.85 -1.22
CA ALA A 78 -14.49 3.17 -1.85
C ALA A 78 -15.87 3.73 -2.22
N ARG A 79 -16.80 2.85 -2.66
CA ARG A 79 -18.18 3.23 -3.01
C ARG A 79 -18.97 3.72 -1.80
N THR A 80 -18.75 3.15 -0.61
CA THR A 80 -19.41 3.61 0.62
C THR A 80 -18.87 4.97 1.08
N LEU A 81 -17.71 5.41 0.57
CA LEU A 81 -17.09 6.70 0.85
C LEU A 81 -17.40 7.78 -0.20
N GLU A 82 -18.25 7.50 -1.20
CA GLU A 82 -18.60 8.40 -2.32
C GLU A 82 -17.40 8.97 -3.11
N LYS A 83 -16.23 8.32 -3.06
CA LYS A 83 -15.03 8.78 -3.78
C LYS A 83 -15.10 8.35 -5.25
N LEU A 84 -15.44 9.28 -6.14
CA LEU A 84 -15.58 9.05 -7.59
C LEU A 84 -14.29 9.28 -8.40
N ALA A 85 -13.35 10.08 -7.91
CA ALA A 85 -12.09 10.37 -8.60
C ALA A 85 -11.03 9.29 -8.32
N LYS A 86 -10.35 8.80 -9.37
CA LYS A 86 -9.28 7.79 -9.27
C LYS A 86 -7.93 8.40 -9.62
N THR A 87 -7.22 8.89 -8.62
CA THR A 87 -5.77 9.11 -8.69
C THR A 87 -5.07 8.07 -7.83
N ASP A 88 -3.80 7.80 -8.10
CA ASP A 88 -3.01 6.84 -7.30
C ASP A 88 -2.96 7.25 -5.82
N ALA A 89 -2.97 8.56 -5.53
CA ALA A 89 -3.05 9.09 -4.17
C ALA A 89 -4.38 8.77 -3.48
N ILE A 90 -5.50 8.89 -4.20
CA ILE A 90 -6.83 8.55 -3.66
C ILE A 90 -6.93 7.04 -3.41
N ASP A 91 -6.43 6.21 -4.34
CA ASP A 91 -6.45 4.75 -4.20
C ASP A 91 -5.65 4.30 -2.96
N ALA A 92 -4.43 4.83 -2.78
CA ALA A 92 -3.60 4.57 -1.61
C ALA A 92 -4.27 4.99 -0.30
N ALA A 93 -4.93 6.16 -0.28
CA ALA A 93 -5.67 6.63 0.90
C ALA A 93 -6.89 5.75 1.22
N VAL A 94 -7.59 5.22 0.20
CA VAL A 94 -8.70 4.28 0.41
C VAL A 94 -8.18 2.95 0.94
N ILE A 95 -7.07 2.43 0.42
CA ILE A 95 -6.43 1.20 0.91
C ILE A 95 -6.05 1.33 2.38
N CYS A 96 -5.45 2.46 2.77
CA CYS A 96 -5.11 2.71 4.17
C CYS A 96 -6.36 2.72 5.07
N ARG A 97 -7.40 3.46 4.69
CA ARG A 97 -8.66 3.49 5.46
C ARG A 97 -9.35 2.13 5.52
N PHE A 98 -9.30 1.35 4.44
CA PHE A 98 -9.80 0.00 4.43
C PHE A 98 -9.04 -0.86 5.45
N ALA A 99 -7.70 -0.80 5.43
CA ALA A 99 -6.87 -1.56 6.36
C ALA A 99 -7.09 -1.18 7.83
N GLN A 100 -7.28 0.11 8.11
CA GLN A 100 -7.64 0.59 9.46
C GLN A 100 -9.01 0.05 9.91
N ALA A 101 -9.97 -0.07 8.99
CA ALA A 101 -11.32 -0.52 9.32
C ALA A 101 -11.45 -2.05 9.44
N THR A 102 -10.59 -2.81 8.76
CA THR A 102 -10.72 -4.28 8.68
C THR A 102 -9.59 -5.05 9.34
N GLU A 103 -8.51 -4.38 9.75
CA GLU A 103 -7.32 -4.98 10.37
C GLU A 103 -6.86 -6.26 9.62
N PRO A 104 -6.50 -6.14 8.32
CA PRO A 104 -6.22 -7.31 7.50
C PRO A 104 -4.98 -8.05 8.01
N THR A 105 -5.04 -9.39 7.94
CA THR A 105 -3.94 -10.24 8.41
C THR A 105 -2.64 -9.96 7.65
N VAL A 106 -1.57 -9.75 8.41
CA VAL A 106 -0.20 -9.59 7.89
C VAL A 106 0.24 -10.88 7.19
N ARG A 107 0.81 -10.73 5.99
CA ARG A 107 1.46 -11.82 5.27
C ARG A 107 2.81 -12.12 5.93
N LYS A 108 3.01 -13.38 6.29
CA LYS A 108 4.27 -13.93 6.81
C LYS A 108 5.05 -14.61 5.70
#